data_AF-A0A2E3UX88-F1
#
_entry.id   AF-A0A2E3UX88-F1
#
_cell.length_a   1.000
_cell.length_b   1.000
_cell.length_c   1.000
_cell.angle_alpha   90.00
_cell.angle_beta   90.00
_cell.angle_gamma   90.00
#
_symmetry.space_group_name_H-M   'P 1'
#
loop_
_entity.id
_entity.type
_entity.pdbx_description
1 polymer ?
#
loop_
_entity_poly.entity_id
_entity_poly.type
_entity_poly.pdbx_seq_one_letter_code
_entity_poly.pdbx_strand_id
1 'polypeptide(L)'
;MSLALADLNYTYKDCLIASQKVCWTVEEVIKNRNLDFTKPFIPESLAMTDRISCLNSQEKMTLNHIRGKTYAYLFRFVEEFIIPQVIDQAASVKHKHSEQLWSLLRFAEEEMKHQELFSTVETIFQKDFSSDVTLASDPSAVAKVVLSKSSTSVLMLTCMLEWMTQKHYMDSFRSQEKKIDPVFEDVFKYHWLEECQHARIDTLELFNEAKEISLEKREHAVDEMIEILTAFDQILLEQVELDIRSLERSLNKNFSEIEKKEIRHHQQNSYRWTFFISGLEHKKFQHILQSLTVNGVKKIEKFMMNYKN
;
A
#
# COMPACT_ATOMS: atom_id res chain seq x y z
N MET A 1 -10.08 17.16 23.76
CA MET A 1 -9.69 15.79 24.17
C MET A 1 -8.17 15.77 24.35
N SER A 2 -7.67 15.12 25.39
CA SER A 2 -6.23 14.98 25.64
C SER A 2 -5.61 14.14 24.52
N LEU A 3 -4.64 14.67 23.77
CA LEU A 3 -3.85 13.96 22.76
C LEU A 3 -2.78 13.09 23.45
N ALA A 4 -3.18 12.16 24.32
CA ALA A 4 -2.23 11.39 25.09
C ALA A 4 -1.86 10.10 24.34
N LEU A 5 -0.56 9.90 24.11
CA LEU A 5 0.01 8.59 23.74
C LEU A 5 -0.43 7.47 24.69
N ALA A 6 -0.85 7.82 25.92
CA ALA A 6 -1.40 6.89 26.91
C ALA A 6 -2.70 6.18 26.48
N ASP A 7 -3.39 6.69 25.44
CA ASP A 7 -4.58 6.04 24.87
C ASP A 7 -4.22 4.96 23.83
N LEU A 8 -2.94 4.83 23.46
CA LEU A 8 -2.44 3.76 22.61
C LEU A 8 -2.01 2.56 23.46
N ASN A 9 -2.43 1.35 23.05
CA ASN A 9 -2.13 0.10 23.77
C ASN A 9 -0.76 -0.50 23.41
N TYR A 10 0.19 0.30 22.92
CA TYR A 10 1.52 -0.15 22.51
C TYR A 10 2.55 0.97 22.61
N THR A 11 3.82 0.60 22.78
CA THR A 11 4.98 1.49 22.88
C THR A 11 6.02 1.15 21.81
N TYR A 12 7.00 2.03 21.59
CA TYR A 12 8.15 1.73 20.72
C TYR A 12 8.87 0.43 21.12
N LYS A 13 8.96 0.16 22.42
CA LYS A 13 9.55 -1.07 22.95
C LYS A 13 8.76 -2.32 22.54
N ASP A 14 7.44 -2.26 22.58
CA ASP A 14 6.59 -3.37 22.14
C ASP A 14 6.76 -3.63 20.64
N CYS A 15 6.78 -2.57 19.83
CA CYS A 15 7.01 -2.65 18.38
C CYS A 15 8.40 -3.23 18.08
N LEU A 16 9.44 -2.75 18.77
CA LEU A 16 10.81 -3.24 18.62
C LEU A 16 10.92 -4.74 18.92
N ILE A 17 10.37 -5.17 20.06
CA ILE A 17 10.38 -6.60 20.46
C ILE A 17 9.63 -7.46 19.43
N ALA A 18 8.55 -6.96 18.84
CA ALA A 18 7.80 -7.68 17.82
C ALA A 18 8.56 -7.74 16.50
N SER A 19 9.09 -6.63 16.02
CA SER A 19 9.92 -6.55 14.80
C SER A 19 11.16 -7.45 14.91
N GLN A 20 11.85 -7.48 16.05
CA GLN A 20 12.98 -8.39 16.28
C GLN A 20 12.65 -9.89 16.22
N LYS A 21 11.38 -10.27 16.39
CA LYS A 21 10.95 -11.68 16.25
C LYS A 21 10.64 -12.05 14.81
N VAL A 22 10.46 -11.06 13.94
CA VAL A 22 10.27 -11.24 12.51
C VAL A 22 11.65 -11.18 11.87
N CYS A 23 12.13 -12.33 11.42
CA CYS A 23 13.46 -12.46 10.81
C CYS A 23 13.31 -13.36 9.59
N TRP A 24 13.48 -12.77 8.42
CA TRP A 24 13.44 -13.42 7.12
C TRP A 24 14.29 -12.64 6.12
N THR A 25 14.76 -13.29 5.06
CA THR A 25 15.41 -12.63 3.92
C THR A 25 14.61 -12.79 2.64
N VAL A 26 14.79 -11.88 1.68
CA VAL A 26 14.15 -11.96 0.35
C VAL A 26 14.43 -13.31 -0.30
N GLU A 27 15.63 -13.87 -0.12
CA GLU A 27 15.97 -15.17 -0.65
C GLU A 27 15.16 -16.31 -0.04
N GLU A 28 14.92 -16.29 1.28
CA GLU A 28 14.12 -17.32 1.93
C GLU A 28 12.67 -17.31 1.43
N VAL A 29 12.16 -16.13 1.08
CA VAL A 29 10.79 -15.97 0.59
C VAL A 29 10.67 -16.35 -0.88
N ILE A 30 11.62 -15.96 -1.75
CA ILE A 30 11.42 -16.04 -3.22
C ILE A 30 12.47 -16.89 -3.96
N LYS A 31 13.70 -17.05 -3.47
CA LYS A 31 14.80 -17.60 -4.27
C LYS A 31 14.50 -19.01 -4.76
N ASN A 32 14.75 -19.23 -6.06
CA ASN A 32 14.53 -20.51 -6.76
C ASN A 32 13.07 -21.01 -6.76
N ARG A 33 12.11 -20.13 -6.46
CA ARG A 33 10.69 -20.42 -6.64
C ARG A 33 10.22 -19.90 -7.99
N ASN A 34 9.21 -20.54 -8.55
CA ASN A 34 8.53 -20.09 -9.76
C ASN A 34 7.09 -19.76 -9.41
N LEU A 35 6.50 -18.80 -10.14
CA LEU A 35 5.09 -18.47 -10.00
C LEU A 35 4.21 -19.56 -10.64
N ASP A 36 3.12 -19.90 -9.97
CA ASP A 36 2.09 -20.81 -10.45
C ASP A 36 0.97 -20.02 -11.15
N PHE A 37 1.13 -19.79 -12.45
CA PHE A 37 0.13 -19.12 -13.29
C PHE A 37 -1.18 -19.93 -13.47
N THR A 38 -1.33 -21.11 -12.86
CA THR A 38 -2.63 -21.78 -12.78
C THR A 38 -3.50 -21.26 -11.63
N LYS A 39 -2.91 -20.43 -10.75
CA LYS A 39 -3.57 -19.84 -9.59
C LYS A 39 -3.63 -18.32 -9.68
N PRO A 40 -4.61 -17.68 -9.00
CA PRO A 40 -4.62 -16.23 -8.86
C PRO A 40 -3.45 -15.77 -7.99
N PHE A 41 -2.90 -14.60 -8.30
CA PHE A 41 -1.82 -13.96 -7.54
C PHE A 41 -2.37 -13.08 -6.42
N ILE A 42 -3.47 -12.38 -6.68
CA ILE A 42 -4.14 -11.55 -5.67
C ILE A 42 -5.58 -12.04 -5.42
N PRO A 43 -6.06 -12.02 -4.16
CA PRO A 43 -7.44 -12.40 -3.85
C PRO A 43 -8.50 -11.56 -4.56
N GLU A 44 -9.66 -12.14 -4.87
CA GLU A 44 -10.78 -11.44 -5.53
C GLU A 44 -11.35 -10.27 -4.72
N SER A 45 -11.19 -10.27 -3.40
CA SER A 45 -11.53 -9.11 -2.56
C SER A 45 -10.71 -7.86 -2.91
N LEU A 46 -9.51 -8.04 -3.47
CA LEU A 46 -8.66 -6.95 -3.98
C LEU A 46 -8.82 -6.80 -5.50
N ALA A 47 -8.73 -7.90 -6.24
CA ALA A 47 -8.67 -7.92 -7.70
C ALA A 47 -9.99 -7.53 -8.37
N MET A 48 -11.11 -7.96 -7.77
CA MET A 48 -12.48 -7.78 -8.26
C MET A 48 -12.69 -8.15 -9.73
N THR A 49 -11.94 -9.13 -10.25
CA THR A 49 -12.05 -9.56 -11.66
C THR A 49 -13.36 -10.27 -11.93
N ASP A 50 -13.96 -10.90 -10.92
CA ASP A 50 -15.23 -11.62 -11.03
C ASP A 50 -16.40 -10.72 -11.48
N ARG A 51 -16.31 -9.42 -11.19
CA ARG A 51 -17.34 -8.43 -11.55
C ARG A 51 -17.37 -8.09 -13.04
N ILE A 52 -16.31 -8.43 -13.78
CA ILE A 52 -16.18 -8.12 -15.21
C ILE A 52 -16.84 -9.25 -16.00
N SER A 53 -18.01 -8.97 -16.56
CA SER A 53 -18.86 -9.97 -17.24
C SER A 53 -18.39 -10.32 -18.64
N CYS A 54 -17.72 -9.39 -19.34
CA CYS A 54 -17.20 -9.65 -20.69
C CYS A 54 -15.96 -10.56 -20.74
N LEU A 55 -15.30 -10.80 -19.60
CA LEU A 55 -14.13 -11.69 -19.54
C LEU A 55 -14.55 -13.10 -19.14
N ASN A 56 -14.05 -14.10 -19.87
CA ASN A 56 -14.15 -15.50 -19.46
C ASN A 56 -13.15 -15.82 -18.32
N SER A 57 -13.24 -17.02 -17.74
CA SER A 57 -12.41 -17.42 -16.59
C SER A 57 -10.90 -17.34 -16.87
N GLN A 58 -10.45 -17.67 -18.07
CA GLN A 58 -9.02 -17.58 -18.42
C GLN A 58 -8.58 -16.12 -18.57
N GLU A 59 -9.42 -15.28 -19.18
CA GLU A 59 -9.12 -13.85 -19.35
C GLU A 59 -9.10 -13.12 -18.01
N LYS A 60 -9.99 -13.49 -17.07
CA LYS A 60 -9.98 -13.02 -15.68
C LYS A 60 -8.71 -13.44 -14.95
N MET A 61 -8.26 -14.68 -15.12
CA MET A 61 -7.02 -15.17 -14.54
C MET A 61 -5.80 -14.39 -15.07
N THR A 62 -5.71 -14.19 -16.38
CA THR A 62 -4.64 -13.38 -16.99
C THR A 62 -4.66 -11.95 -16.46
N LEU A 63 -5.85 -11.35 -16.31
CA LEU A 63 -5.97 -10.03 -15.70
C LEU A 63 -5.53 -10.03 -14.23
N ASN A 64 -5.86 -11.07 -13.46
CA ASN A 64 -5.41 -11.23 -12.08
C ASN A 64 -3.87 -11.29 -11.99
N HIS A 65 -3.19 -11.98 -12.91
CA HIS A 65 -1.72 -12.02 -12.96
C HIS A 65 -1.11 -10.66 -13.26
N ILE A 66 -1.64 -9.95 -14.27
CA ILE A 66 -1.22 -8.58 -14.58
C ILE A 66 -1.39 -7.70 -13.33
N ARG A 67 -2.54 -7.82 -12.66
CA ARG A 67 -2.84 -7.13 -11.42
C ARG A 67 -1.92 -7.51 -10.26
N GLY A 68 -1.46 -8.76 -10.20
CA GLY A 68 -0.48 -9.19 -9.21
C GLY A 68 0.86 -8.48 -9.40
N LYS A 69 1.34 -8.37 -10.65
CA LYS A 69 2.57 -7.61 -10.96
C LYS A 69 2.42 -6.14 -10.59
N THR A 70 1.32 -5.52 -10.98
CA THR A 70 1.11 -4.08 -10.74
C THR A 70 0.87 -3.78 -9.27
N TYR A 71 0.26 -4.69 -8.51
CA TYR A 71 0.13 -4.57 -7.07
C TYR A 71 1.50 -4.58 -6.37
N ALA A 72 2.41 -5.50 -6.74
CA ALA A 72 3.78 -5.50 -6.24
C ALA A 72 4.56 -4.22 -6.64
N TYR A 73 4.41 -3.78 -7.90
CA TYR A 73 5.01 -2.53 -8.38
C TYR A 73 4.54 -1.31 -7.59
N LEU A 74 3.24 -1.19 -7.33
CA LEU A 74 2.67 -0.06 -6.61
C LEU A 74 3.06 -0.05 -5.12
N PHE A 75 3.35 -1.19 -4.50
CA PHE A 75 3.98 -1.19 -3.18
C PHE A 75 5.40 -0.65 -3.23
N ARG A 76 6.24 -1.18 -4.11
CA ARG A 76 7.60 -0.63 -4.29
C ARG A 76 7.60 0.88 -4.57
N PHE A 77 6.59 1.35 -5.29
CA PHE A 77 6.35 2.76 -5.56
C PHE A 77 6.07 3.58 -4.28
N VAL A 78 5.24 3.08 -3.35
CA VAL A 78 4.95 3.82 -2.12
C VAL A 78 6.11 3.75 -1.13
N GLU A 79 6.81 2.61 -1.05
CA GLU A 79 7.96 2.47 -0.13
C GLU A 79 9.09 3.47 -0.44
N GLU A 80 9.21 3.91 -1.70
CA GLU A 80 10.23 4.87 -2.15
C GLU A 80 10.18 6.20 -1.39
N PHE A 81 8.99 6.67 -0.98
CA PHE A 81 8.89 7.90 -0.18
C PHE A 81 8.86 7.63 1.33
N ILE A 82 8.55 6.42 1.76
CA ILE A 82 8.48 6.04 3.18
C ILE A 82 9.89 5.96 3.76
N ILE A 83 10.83 5.36 3.03
CA ILE A 83 12.24 5.26 3.45
C ILE A 83 12.85 6.63 3.84
N PRO A 84 12.88 7.66 2.96
CA PRO A 84 13.44 8.96 3.33
C PRO A 84 12.67 9.64 4.47
N GLN A 85 11.35 9.48 4.54
CA GLN A 85 10.55 10.01 5.63
C GLN A 85 10.94 9.40 6.99
N VAL A 86 11.06 8.07 7.07
CA VAL A 86 11.45 7.37 8.31
C VAL A 86 12.89 7.71 8.70
N ILE A 87 13.79 7.88 7.72
CA ILE A 87 15.17 8.35 7.95
C ILE A 87 15.16 9.75 8.57
N ASP A 88 14.36 10.67 8.05
CA ASP A 88 14.25 12.04 8.59
C ASP A 88 13.69 12.03 10.02
N GLN A 89 12.71 11.18 10.29
CA GLN A 89 12.18 10.97 11.64
C GLN A 89 13.26 10.44 12.59
N ALA A 90 14.00 9.40 12.19
CA ALA A 90 15.10 8.83 12.96
C ALA A 90 16.19 9.88 13.25
N ALA A 91 16.53 10.70 12.25
CA ALA A 91 17.49 11.79 12.40
C ALA A 91 17.02 12.82 13.45
N SER A 92 15.72 13.10 13.51
CA SER A 92 15.11 14.06 14.44
C SER A 92 15.04 13.59 15.90
N VAL A 93 15.18 12.27 16.17
CA VAL A 93 15.09 11.72 17.54
C VAL A 93 16.17 12.34 18.44
N LYS A 94 15.74 13.01 19.52
CA LYS A 94 16.63 13.73 20.46
C LYS A 94 17.50 12.78 21.28
N HIS A 95 16.93 11.67 21.76
CA HIS A 95 17.65 10.68 22.57
C HIS A 95 18.18 9.55 21.70
N LYS A 96 19.47 9.60 21.37
CA LYS A 96 20.12 8.66 20.46
C LYS A 96 20.29 7.23 21.00
N HIS A 97 19.99 7.01 22.28
CA HIS A 97 19.87 5.67 22.89
C HIS A 97 18.43 5.47 23.36
N SER A 98 17.50 5.35 22.42
CA SER A 98 16.08 5.13 22.72
C SER A 98 15.51 4.01 21.84
N GLU A 99 14.47 3.35 22.37
CA GLU A 99 13.68 2.38 21.60
C GLU A 99 13.01 3.03 20.39
N GLN A 100 12.69 4.33 20.46
CA GLN A 100 12.17 5.09 19.33
C GLN A 100 13.15 5.07 18.15
N LEU A 101 14.41 5.50 18.38
CA LEU A 101 15.41 5.51 17.31
C LEU A 101 15.64 4.10 16.75
N TRP A 102 15.73 3.09 17.61
CA TRP A 102 15.97 1.72 17.14
C TRP A 102 14.80 1.19 16.30
N SER A 103 13.56 1.44 16.74
CA SER A 103 12.37 1.05 15.96
C SER A 103 12.34 1.73 14.59
N LEU A 104 12.66 3.03 14.50
CA LEU A 104 12.69 3.75 13.21
C LEU A 104 13.81 3.25 12.29
N LEU A 105 15.00 2.94 12.84
CA LEU A 105 16.09 2.38 12.04
C LEU A 105 15.78 0.98 11.50
N ARG A 106 15.04 0.17 12.25
CA ARG A 106 14.56 -1.13 11.77
C ARG A 106 13.48 -0.96 10.71
N PHE A 107 12.51 -0.09 10.94
CA PHE A 107 11.48 0.24 9.96
C PHE A 107 12.12 0.64 8.62
N ALA A 108 13.09 1.56 8.61
CA ALA A 108 13.77 1.95 7.37
C ALA A 108 14.51 0.78 6.67
N GLU A 109 15.06 -0.17 7.43
CA GLU A 109 15.71 -1.36 6.86
C GLU A 109 14.69 -2.37 6.31
N GLU A 110 13.60 -2.58 7.03
CA GLU A 110 12.47 -3.43 6.64
C GLU A 110 11.85 -2.91 5.33
N GLU A 111 11.68 -1.58 5.16
CA GLU A 111 11.19 -1.01 3.89
C GLU A 111 12.15 -1.17 2.72
N MET A 112 13.45 -1.00 2.93
CA MET A 112 14.46 -1.28 1.90
C MET A 112 14.38 -2.74 1.44
N LYS A 113 14.16 -3.66 2.38
CA LYS A 113 13.98 -5.09 2.11
C LYS A 113 12.66 -5.36 1.38
N HIS A 114 11.58 -4.65 1.69
CA HIS A 114 10.31 -4.73 0.96
C HIS A 114 10.47 -4.29 -0.50
N GLN A 115 11.19 -3.21 -0.77
CA GLN A 115 11.51 -2.80 -2.14
C GLN A 115 12.26 -3.89 -2.92
N GLU A 116 13.26 -4.53 -2.30
CA GLU A 116 13.99 -5.64 -2.90
C GLU A 116 13.08 -6.85 -3.13
N LEU A 117 12.20 -7.18 -2.17
CA LEU A 117 11.21 -8.24 -2.29
C LEU A 117 10.33 -8.04 -3.52
N PHE A 118 9.72 -6.86 -3.66
CA PHE A 118 8.82 -6.56 -4.78
C PHE A 118 9.56 -6.47 -6.12
N SER A 119 10.78 -5.90 -6.14
CA SER A 119 11.62 -5.92 -7.35
C SER A 119 11.96 -7.35 -7.80
N THR A 120 12.18 -8.25 -6.85
CA THR A 120 12.41 -9.67 -7.13
C THR A 120 11.15 -10.34 -7.67
N VAL A 121 9.96 -10.05 -7.11
CA VAL A 121 8.66 -10.51 -7.64
C VAL A 121 8.48 -10.06 -9.09
N GLU A 122 8.74 -8.79 -9.41
CA GLU A 122 8.63 -8.26 -10.78
C GLU A 122 9.55 -9.02 -11.75
N THR A 123 10.77 -9.34 -11.31
CA THR A 123 11.76 -10.08 -12.11
C THR A 123 11.31 -11.50 -12.41
N ILE A 124 10.87 -12.26 -11.39
CA ILE A 124 10.42 -13.64 -11.60
C ILE A 124 9.10 -13.71 -12.38
N PHE A 125 8.23 -12.70 -12.22
CA PHE A 125 7.02 -12.58 -13.01
C PHE A 125 7.36 -12.45 -14.50
N GLN A 126 8.26 -11.52 -14.82
CA GLN A 126 8.57 -11.19 -16.22
C GLN A 126 9.30 -12.32 -16.95
N LYS A 127 9.98 -13.20 -16.22
CA LYS A 127 10.66 -14.37 -16.77
C LYS A 127 9.67 -15.39 -17.38
N ASP A 128 8.55 -15.61 -16.71
CA ASP A 128 7.65 -16.73 -17.00
C ASP A 128 6.28 -16.27 -17.55
N PHE A 129 5.94 -14.97 -17.46
CA PHE A 129 4.73 -14.43 -18.07
C PHE A 129 4.89 -14.22 -19.58
N SER A 130 3.82 -14.49 -20.34
CA SER A 130 3.88 -14.62 -21.81
C SER A 130 4.15 -13.32 -22.58
N SER A 131 4.01 -12.16 -21.94
CA SER A 131 4.24 -10.87 -22.60
C SER A 131 4.63 -9.78 -21.59
N ASP A 132 5.18 -8.68 -22.07
CA ASP A 132 5.52 -7.55 -21.20
C ASP A 132 4.26 -6.88 -20.64
N VAL A 133 4.26 -6.66 -19.33
CA VAL A 133 3.28 -5.83 -18.63
C VAL A 133 3.86 -4.44 -18.43
N THR A 134 3.17 -3.43 -18.97
CA THR A 134 3.60 -2.03 -18.92
C THR A 134 3.14 -1.37 -17.62
N LEU A 135 4.04 -0.62 -16.98
CA LEU A 135 3.82 0.02 -15.69
C LEU A 135 3.84 1.55 -15.83
N ALA A 136 3.03 2.25 -15.05
CA ALA A 136 2.94 3.71 -15.04
C ALA A 136 4.27 4.33 -14.60
N SER A 137 4.63 5.50 -15.16
CA SER A 137 6.00 6.02 -15.08
C SER A 137 6.42 6.71 -13.76
N ASP A 138 7.74 6.65 -13.49
CA ASP A 138 8.60 7.31 -12.47
C ASP A 138 8.09 7.41 -11.01
N PRO A 139 8.27 6.34 -10.19
CA PRO A 139 8.09 6.41 -8.73
C PRO A 139 8.84 7.57 -8.06
N SER A 140 10.02 7.92 -8.56
CA SER A 140 10.88 8.96 -7.99
C SER A 140 10.28 10.36 -8.18
N ALA A 141 9.57 10.60 -9.28
CA ALA A 141 8.89 11.87 -9.51
C ALA A 141 7.75 12.07 -8.52
N VAL A 142 7.05 10.99 -8.18
CA VAL A 142 5.92 11.05 -7.26
C VAL A 142 6.41 11.14 -5.82
N ALA A 143 7.45 10.39 -5.46
CA ALA A 143 8.11 10.53 -4.16
C ALA A 143 8.51 11.99 -3.90
N LYS A 144 9.07 12.70 -4.90
CA LYS A 144 9.38 14.14 -4.78
C LYS A 144 8.16 15.01 -4.53
N VAL A 145 7.02 14.71 -5.16
CA VAL A 145 5.77 15.45 -4.94
C VAL A 145 5.23 15.19 -3.54
N VAL A 146 5.22 13.92 -3.10
CA VAL A 146 4.79 13.53 -1.75
C VAL A 146 5.65 14.23 -0.70
N LEU A 147 6.97 14.11 -0.82
CA LEU A 147 7.95 14.71 0.09
C LEU A 147 8.01 16.25 0.01
N SER A 148 7.30 16.88 -0.93
CA SER A 148 7.15 18.34 -0.97
C SER A 148 6.07 18.88 -0.02
N LYS A 149 5.20 18.02 0.50
CA LYS A 149 4.15 18.37 1.46
C LYS A 149 4.69 18.42 2.90
N SER A 150 3.88 18.88 3.84
CA SER A 150 4.28 18.87 5.25
C SER A 150 4.60 17.45 5.75
N SER A 151 5.57 17.34 6.66
CA SER A 151 5.92 16.07 7.34
C SER A 151 4.68 15.38 7.90
N THR A 152 3.78 16.13 8.53
CA THR A 152 2.55 15.59 9.11
C THR A 152 1.63 14.99 8.05
N SER A 153 1.53 15.62 6.86
CA SER A 153 0.72 15.11 5.75
C SER A 153 1.28 13.80 5.21
N VAL A 154 2.60 13.75 4.97
CA VAL A 154 3.29 12.54 4.51
C VAL A 154 3.13 11.42 5.54
N LEU A 155 3.32 11.72 6.82
CA LEU A 155 3.15 10.74 7.89
C LEU A 155 1.70 10.27 8.07
N MET A 156 0.70 11.13 7.83
CA MET A 156 -0.71 10.69 7.80
C MET A 156 -0.97 9.75 6.63
N LEU A 157 -0.38 10.03 5.46
CA LEU A 157 -0.48 9.17 4.28
C LEU A 157 0.18 7.80 4.56
N THR A 158 1.41 7.78 5.05
CA THR A 158 2.15 6.55 5.36
C THR A 158 1.38 5.72 6.38
N CYS A 159 0.96 6.33 7.50
CA CYS A 159 0.16 5.62 8.49
C CYS A 159 -1.14 5.01 7.91
N MET A 160 -1.77 5.69 6.96
CA MET A 160 -2.95 5.17 6.26
C MET A 160 -2.61 3.94 5.40
N LEU A 161 -1.50 3.99 4.65
CA LEU A 161 -0.99 2.87 3.85
C LEU A 161 -0.59 1.68 4.74
N GLU A 162 0.02 1.93 5.89
CA GLU A 162 0.37 0.89 6.84
C GLU A 162 -0.86 0.17 7.43
N TRP A 163 -1.90 0.93 7.77
CA TRP A 163 -3.16 0.32 8.21
C TRP A 163 -3.92 -0.36 7.07
N MET A 164 -3.70 0.07 5.83
CA MET A 164 -4.23 -0.56 4.62
C MET A 164 -3.60 -1.95 4.40
N THR A 165 -2.27 -2.10 4.51
CA THR A 165 -1.60 -3.40 4.37
C THR A 165 -2.11 -4.42 5.40
N GLN A 166 -2.33 -3.98 6.65
CA GLN A 166 -2.97 -4.78 7.69
C GLN A 166 -4.33 -5.31 7.26
N LYS A 167 -5.16 -4.46 6.65
CA LYS A 167 -6.49 -4.84 6.17
C LYS A 167 -6.40 -5.81 4.99
N HIS A 168 -5.50 -5.55 4.05
CA HIS A 168 -5.30 -6.42 2.88
C HIS A 168 -4.94 -7.84 3.31
N TYR A 169 -4.01 -7.99 4.25
CA TYR A 169 -3.64 -9.32 4.70
C TYR A 169 -4.76 -10.01 5.46
N MET A 170 -5.31 -9.34 6.49
CA MET A 170 -6.27 -9.95 7.42
C MET A 170 -7.60 -10.31 6.76
N ASP A 171 -8.11 -9.42 5.90
CA ASP A 171 -9.43 -9.59 5.29
C ASP A 171 -9.36 -10.32 3.94
N SER A 172 -8.17 -10.41 3.33
CA SER A 172 -8.00 -11.00 1.98
C SER A 172 -7.04 -12.18 1.98
N PHE A 173 -5.72 -11.95 2.04
CA PHE A 173 -4.71 -13.00 1.85
C PHE A 173 -4.86 -14.16 2.85
N ARG A 174 -5.01 -13.85 4.14
CA ARG A 174 -5.17 -14.85 5.21
C ARG A 174 -6.38 -15.76 5.01
N SER A 175 -7.45 -15.26 4.39
CA SER A 175 -8.68 -16.03 4.15
C SER A 175 -8.59 -16.98 2.95
N GLN A 176 -7.55 -16.83 2.12
CA GLN A 176 -7.36 -17.55 0.86
C GLN A 176 -6.08 -18.41 0.85
N GLU A 177 -5.55 -18.77 2.04
CA GLU A 177 -4.42 -19.69 2.15
C GLU A 177 -4.62 -20.92 1.25
N LYS A 178 -3.58 -21.28 0.50
CA LYS A 178 -3.54 -22.41 -0.45
C LYS A 178 -4.41 -22.28 -1.70
N LYS A 179 -5.16 -21.19 -1.88
CA LYS A 179 -5.97 -20.93 -3.08
C LYS A 179 -5.31 -19.94 -4.04
N ILE A 180 -4.38 -19.13 -3.56
CA ILE A 180 -3.55 -18.24 -4.37
C ILE A 180 -2.19 -18.90 -4.68
N ASP A 181 -1.43 -18.29 -5.57
CA ASP A 181 -0.05 -18.67 -5.85
C ASP A 181 0.78 -18.70 -4.55
N PRO A 182 1.55 -19.79 -4.29
CA PRO A 182 2.31 -19.90 -3.04
C PRO A 182 3.38 -18.83 -2.83
N VAL A 183 3.97 -18.28 -3.91
CA VAL A 183 4.97 -17.22 -3.78
C VAL A 183 4.27 -15.93 -3.35
N PHE A 184 3.18 -15.55 -4.00
CA PHE A 184 2.37 -14.40 -3.59
C PHE A 184 1.81 -14.54 -2.16
N GLU A 185 1.40 -15.75 -1.77
CA GLU A 185 0.97 -16.04 -0.39
C GLU A 185 2.05 -15.69 0.63
N ASP A 186 3.28 -16.15 0.40
CA ASP A 186 4.39 -15.90 1.31
C ASP A 186 4.85 -14.44 1.24
N VAL A 187 5.00 -13.86 0.04
CA VAL A 187 5.40 -12.45 -0.15
C VAL A 187 4.54 -11.52 0.70
N PHE A 188 3.21 -11.61 0.57
CA PHE A 188 2.33 -10.70 1.29
C PHE A 188 2.13 -11.07 2.75
N LYS A 189 2.46 -12.31 3.15
CA LYS A 189 2.54 -12.70 4.57
C LYS A 189 3.78 -12.11 5.24
N TYR A 190 4.95 -12.25 4.64
CA TYR A 190 6.21 -11.79 5.23
C TYR A 190 6.28 -10.27 5.26
N HIS A 191 5.82 -9.60 4.19
CA HIS A 191 5.58 -8.16 4.18
C HIS A 191 4.70 -7.73 5.35
N TRP A 192 3.50 -8.32 5.47
CA TRP A 192 2.54 -7.97 6.52
C TRP A 192 3.06 -8.18 7.95
N LEU A 193 3.92 -9.18 8.19
CA LEU A 193 4.49 -9.43 9.52
C LEU A 193 5.29 -8.21 10.03
N GLU A 194 5.93 -7.47 9.12
CA GLU A 194 6.69 -6.25 9.40
C GLU A 194 5.77 -5.02 9.44
N GLU A 195 4.86 -4.87 8.46
CA GLU A 195 3.90 -3.75 8.43
C GLU A 195 3.01 -3.64 9.68
N CYS A 196 2.76 -4.77 10.35
CA CYS A 196 2.08 -4.80 11.63
C CYS A 196 2.71 -3.86 12.68
N GLN A 197 4.04 -3.68 12.64
CA GLN A 197 4.75 -2.80 13.54
C GLN A 197 4.89 -1.39 12.97
N HIS A 198 5.08 -1.25 11.66
CA HIS A 198 5.15 0.04 10.98
C HIS A 198 3.89 0.87 11.24
N ALA A 199 2.70 0.27 11.06
CA ALA A 199 1.41 0.92 11.38
C ALA A 199 1.33 1.48 12.81
N ARG A 200 1.96 0.79 13.76
CA ARG A 200 1.99 1.20 15.18
C ARG A 200 3.03 2.29 15.42
N ILE A 201 4.22 2.15 14.83
CA ILE A 201 5.31 3.13 14.94
C ILE A 201 4.84 4.47 14.34
N ASP A 202 4.24 4.44 13.15
CA ASP A 202 3.68 5.64 12.52
C ASP A 202 2.58 6.29 13.36
N THR A 203 1.73 5.48 13.98
CA THR A 203 0.72 6.01 14.90
C THR A 203 1.39 6.73 16.07
N LEU A 204 2.46 6.17 16.66
CA LEU A 204 3.22 6.82 17.73
C LEU A 204 3.87 8.12 17.26
N GLU A 205 4.49 8.11 16.07
CA GLU A 205 5.11 9.30 15.49
C GLU A 205 4.09 10.40 15.20
N LEU A 206 2.90 10.07 14.67
CA LEU A 206 1.83 11.04 14.43
C LEU A 206 1.40 11.75 15.71
N PHE A 207 1.18 11.00 16.78
CA PHE A 207 0.81 11.58 18.07
C PHE A 207 1.95 12.36 18.71
N ASN A 208 3.20 12.00 18.43
CA ASN A 208 4.36 12.76 18.89
C ASN A 208 4.47 14.10 18.14
N GLU A 209 4.42 14.08 16.82
CA GLU A 209 4.46 15.28 15.97
C GLU A 209 3.29 16.22 16.27
N ALA A 210 2.08 15.67 16.46
CA ALA A 210 0.87 16.42 16.76
C ALA A 210 0.93 17.27 18.05
N LYS A 211 1.82 16.93 19.00
CA LYS A 211 2.02 17.73 20.22
C LYS A 211 2.77 19.03 19.95
N GLU A 212 3.59 19.04 18.92
CA GLU A 212 4.48 20.16 18.58
C GLU A 212 3.85 21.12 17.57
N ILE A 213 2.68 20.77 17.00
CA ILE A 213 2.00 21.56 15.97
C ILE A 213 0.56 21.96 16.36
N SER A 214 0.13 23.11 15.84
CA SER A 214 -1.22 23.63 16.06
C SER A 214 -2.28 22.74 15.42
N LEU A 215 -3.52 22.84 15.92
CA LEU A 215 -4.67 22.18 15.30
C LEU A 215 -4.85 22.61 13.83
N GLU A 216 -4.61 23.88 13.53
CA GLU A 216 -4.68 24.42 12.15
C GLU A 216 -3.71 23.70 11.21
N LYS A 217 -2.45 23.47 11.63
CA LYS A 217 -1.47 22.72 10.83
C LYS A 217 -1.90 21.26 10.63
N ARG A 218 -2.49 20.63 11.65
CA ARG A 218 -3.02 19.26 11.55
C ARG A 218 -4.19 19.17 10.58
N GLU A 219 -5.08 20.16 10.60
CA GLU A 219 -6.20 20.24 9.65
C GLU A 219 -5.71 20.45 8.22
N HIS A 220 -4.69 21.30 8.04
CA HIS A 220 -4.09 21.56 6.74
C HIS A 220 -3.35 20.33 6.19
N ALA A 221 -2.68 19.56 7.05
CA ALA A 221 -2.03 18.31 6.65
C ALA A 221 -3.03 17.31 6.01
N VAL A 222 -4.28 17.29 6.48
CA VAL A 222 -5.33 16.47 5.84
C VAL A 222 -5.68 16.97 4.43
N ASP A 223 -5.68 18.29 4.21
CA ASP A 223 -5.92 18.86 2.87
C ASP A 223 -4.78 18.47 1.92
N GLU A 224 -3.53 18.59 2.37
CA GLU A 224 -2.37 18.17 1.59
C GLU A 224 -2.38 16.66 1.29
N MET A 225 -2.80 15.83 2.26
CA MET A 225 -2.93 14.38 2.05
C MET A 225 -3.98 14.08 0.97
N ILE A 226 -5.10 14.81 0.95
CA ILE A 226 -6.12 14.70 -0.11
C ILE A 226 -5.55 15.12 -1.47
N GLU A 227 -4.73 16.17 -1.53
CA GLU A 227 -4.05 16.55 -2.77
C GLU A 227 -3.13 15.45 -3.28
N ILE A 228 -2.35 14.81 -2.39
CA ILE A 228 -1.50 13.66 -2.74
C ILE A 228 -2.35 12.51 -3.27
N LEU A 229 -3.41 12.12 -2.56
CA LEU A 229 -4.30 11.03 -2.98
C LEU A 229 -4.96 11.32 -4.33
N THR A 230 -5.31 12.58 -4.59
CA THR A 230 -5.87 13.01 -5.89
C THR A 230 -4.85 12.86 -7.01
N ALA A 231 -3.59 13.22 -6.77
CA ALA A 231 -2.51 13.03 -7.74
C ALA A 231 -2.22 11.53 -7.96
N PHE A 232 -2.21 10.74 -6.88
CA PHE A 232 -1.98 9.30 -6.97
C PHE A 232 -3.12 8.58 -7.71
N ASP A 233 -4.37 9.04 -7.59
CA ASP A 233 -5.49 8.49 -8.36
C ASP A 233 -5.22 8.56 -9.87
N GLN A 234 -4.64 9.66 -10.38
CA GLN A 234 -4.32 9.78 -11.80
C GLN A 234 -3.35 8.69 -12.28
N ILE A 235 -2.40 8.30 -11.44
CA ILE A 235 -1.43 7.24 -11.74
C ILE A 235 -2.13 5.88 -11.74
N LEU A 236 -3.05 5.64 -10.80
CA LEU A 236 -3.86 4.42 -10.81
C LEU A 236 -4.73 4.34 -12.08
N LEU A 237 -5.32 5.46 -12.51
CA LEU A 237 -6.11 5.51 -13.75
C LEU A 237 -5.24 5.27 -14.99
N GLU A 238 -4.02 5.81 -15.03
CA GLU A 238 -3.05 5.51 -16.08
C GLU A 238 -2.71 4.02 -16.09
N GLN A 239 -2.43 3.43 -14.92
CA GLN A 239 -2.11 2.01 -14.79
C GLN A 239 -3.26 1.13 -15.28
N VAL A 240 -4.53 1.50 -15.05
CA VAL A 240 -5.68 0.76 -15.61
C VAL A 240 -5.62 0.69 -17.14
N GLU A 241 -5.30 1.78 -17.83
CA GLU A 241 -5.19 1.75 -19.29
C GLU A 241 -4.02 0.89 -19.75
N LEU A 242 -2.91 0.90 -19.01
CA LEU A 242 -1.75 0.06 -19.29
C LEU A 242 -2.05 -1.44 -19.05
N ASP A 243 -2.86 -1.76 -18.04
CA ASP A 243 -3.30 -3.12 -17.74
C ASP A 243 -4.20 -3.66 -18.84
N ILE A 244 -5.14 -2.84 -19.34
CA ILE A 244 -6.00 -3.21 -20.47
C ILE A 244 -5.17 -3.51 -21.71
N ARG A 245 -4.18 -2.66 -22.04
CA ARG A 245 -3.27 -2.90 -23.18
C ARG A 245 -2.42 -4.15 -22.98
N SER A 246 -1.94 -4.38 -21.76
CA SER A 246 -1.16 -5.57 -21.41
C SER A 246 -2.01 -6.84 -21.50
N LEU A 247 -3.30 -6.75 -21.14
CA LEU A 247 -4.27 -7.85 -21.28
C LEU A 247 -4.55 -8.17 -22.74
N GLU A 248 -4.81 -7.16 -23.58
CA GLU A 248 -4.99 -7.33 -25.03
C GLU A 248 -3.79 -8.02 -25.68
N ARG A 249 -2.58 -7.57 -25.32
CA ARG A 249 -1.31 -8.16 -25.79
C ARG A 249 -1.15 -9.60 -25.32
N SER A 250 -1.37 -9.86 -24.04
CA SER A 250 -1.20 -11.20 -23.44
C SER A 250 -2.17 -12.23 -24.03
N LEU A 251 -3.38 -11.79 -24.40
CA LEU A 251 -4.42 -12.64 -24.98
C LEU A 251 -4.38 -12.68 -26.51
N ASN A 252 -3.54 -11.87 -27.15
CA ASN A 252 -3.56 -11.63 -28.60
C ASN A 252 -4.99 -11.33 -29.11
N LYS A 253 -5.71 -10.47 -28.39
CA LYS A 253 -7.12 -10.14 -28.61
C LYS A 253 -7.31 -8.62 -28.50
N ASN A 254 -8.18 -8.06 -29.34
CA ASN A 254 -8.67 -6.70 -29.16
C ASN A 254 -10.07 -6.73 -28.54
N PHE A 255 -10.26 -5.97 -27.46
CA PHE A 255 -11.58 -5.76 -26.88
C PHE A 255 -12.29 -4.62 -27.61
N SER A 256 -13.60 -4.73 -27.74
CA SER A 256 -14.45 -3.62 -28.18
C SER A 256 -14.43 -2.48 -27.16
N GLU A 257 -14.82 -1.27 -27.60
CA GLU A 257 -14.90 -0.11 -26.69
C GLU A 257 -15.88 -0.31 -25.52
N ILE A 258 -16.92 -1.12 -25.71
CA ILE A 258 -17.88 -1.47 -24.65
C ILE A 258 -17.20 -2.36 -23.60
N GLU A 259 -16.49 -3.40 -24.03
CA GLU A 259 -15.74 -4.30 -23.14
C GLU A 259 -14.63 -3.55 -22.41
N LYS A 260 -13.86 -2.71 -23.12
CA LYS A 260 -12.83 -1.85 -22.50
C LYS A 260 -13.41 -0.94 -21.44
N LYS A 261 -14.57 -0.35 -21.69
CA LYS A 261 -15.26 0.51 -20.72
C LYS A 261 -15.66 -0.25 -19.45
N GLU A 262 -16.16 -1.47 -19.60
CA GLU A 262 -16.50 -2.34 -18.47
C GLU A 262 -15.26 -2.73 -17.67
N ILE A 263 -14.22 -3.25 -18.34
CA ILE A 263 -12.94 -3.64 -17.71
C ILE A 263 -12.35 -2.45 -16.95
N ARG A 264 -12.28 -1.28 -17.60
CA ARG A 264 -11.77 -0.04 -17.01
C ARG A 264 -12.54 0.32 -15.75
N HIS A 265 -13.86 0.37 -15.81
CA HIS A 265 -14.70 0.74 -14.67
C HIS A 265 -14.42 -0.14 -13.44
N HIS A 266 -14.40 -1.46 -13.62
CA HIS A 266 -14.14 -2.38 -12.52
C HIS A 266 -12.70 -2.32 -12.01
N GLN A 267 -11.72 -2.18 -12.89
CA GLN A 267 -10.32 -2.04 -12.47
C GLN A 267 -10.06 -0.73 -11.72
N GLN A 268 -10.64 0.39 -12.16
CA GLN A 268 -10.55 1.67 -11.45
C GLN A 268 -11.12 1.55 -10.02
N ASN A 269 -12.29 0.91 -9.89
CA ASN A 269 -12.90 0.67 -8.59
C ASN A 269 -12.05 -0.27 -7.72
N SER A 270 -11.47 -1.33 -8.29
CA SER A 270 -10.53 -2.21 -7.59
C SER A 270 -9.28 -1.47 -7.11
N TYR A 271 -8.61 -0.69 -7.97
CA TYR A 271 -7.40 0.07 -7.60
C TYR A 271 -7.68 1.07 -6.49
N ARG A 272 -8.73 1.89 -6.63
CA ARG A 272 -9.12 2.87 -5.61
C ARG A 272 -9.49 2.22 -4.30
N TRP A 273 -10.23 1.12 -4.35
CA TRP A 273 -10.55 0.38 -3.14
C TRP A 273 -9.29 -0.15 -2.46
N THR A 274 -8.37 -0.71 -3.26
CA THR A 274 -7.12 -1.30 -2.78
C THR A 274 -6.20 -0.24 -2.17
N PHE A 275 -5.89 0.86 -2.87
CA PHE A 275 -4.84 1.79 -2.42
C PHE A 275 -5.36 3.01 -1.65
N PHE A 276 -6.67 3.27 -1.65
CA PHE A 276 -7.26 4.41 -0.92
C PHE A 276 -8.32 3.98 0.08
N ILE A 277 -9.44 3.43 -0.41
CA ILE A 277 -10.66 3.32 0.41
C ILE A 277 -10.45 2.34 1.56
N SER A 278 -9.77 1.22 1.33
CA SER A 278 -9.51 0.22 2.37
C SER A 278 -8.72 0.79 3.56
N GLY A 279 -7.72 1.64 3.30
CA GLY A 279 -6.94 2.35 4.33
C GLY A 279 -7.68 3.53 4.95
N LEU A 280 -8.32 4.37 4.13
CA LEU A 280 -9.11 5.50 4.60
C LEU A 280 -10.29 5.04 5.48
N GLU A 281 -10.96 3.93 5.17
CA GLU A 281 -12.03 3.36 5.99
C GLU A 281 -11.51 2.53 7.18
N HIS A 282 -10.19 2.33 7.30
CA HIS A 282 -9.64 1.52 8.38
C HIS A 282 -9.93 2.15 9.75
N LYS A 283 -10.54 1.36 10.65
CA LYS A 283 -11.04 1.85 11.95
C LYS A 283 -9.95 2.51 12.80
N LYS A 284 -8.71 2.03 12.74
CA LYS A 284 -7.59 2.63 13.48
C LYS A 284 -7.20 3.98 12.88
N PHE A 285 -7.09 4.08 11.56
CA PHE A 285 -6.77 5.34 10.90
C PHE A 285 -7.85 6.41 11.12
N GLN A 286 -9.13 6.03 11.01
CA GLN A 286 -10.25 6.90 11.34
C GLN A 286 -10.19 7.42 12.79
N HIS A 287 -9.88 6.55 13.74
CA HIS A 287 -9.72 6.96 15.14
C HIS A 287 -8.53 7.91 15.35
N ILE A 288 -7.42 7.69 14.65
CA ILE A 288 -6.27 8.59 14.66
C ILE A 288 -6.69 9.97 14.16
N LEU A 289 -7.33 10.06 12.99
CA LEU A 289 -7.81 11.34 12.45
C LEU A 289 -8.77 12.06 13.39
N GLN A 290 -9.72 11.35 14.01
CA GLN A 290 -10.66 11.91 15.00
C GLN A 290 -9.94 12.47 16.24
N SER A 291 -8.83 11.85 16.62
CA SER A 291 -8.04 12.28 17.77
C SER A 291 -7.20 13.51 17.45
N LEU A 292 -6.65 13.57 16.24
CA LEU A 292 -5.71 14.62 15.82
C LEU A 292 -6.39 15.87 15.25
N THR A 293 -7.60 15.74 14.72
CA THR A 293 -8.31 16.80 13.97
C THR A 293 -9.76 16.94 14.42
N VAL A 294 -10.41 18.06 14.08
CA VAL A 294 -11.84 18.30 14.28
C VAL A 294 -12.63 17.96 13.01
N ASN A 295 -12.10 18.33 11.83
CA ASN A 295 -12.79 18.18 10.55
C ASN A 295 -12.17 17.12 9.63
N GLY A 296 -10.99 16.57 9.96
CA GLY A 296 -10.25 15.68 9.07
C GLY A 296 -11.06 14.47 8.60
N VAL A 297 -11.80 13.81 9.48
CA VAL A 297 -12.70 12.70 9.10
C VAL A 297 -13.74 13.14 8.07
N LYS A 298 -14.40 14.28 8.27
CA LYS A 298 -15.41 14.78 7.33
C LYS A 298 -14.81 15.13 5.97
N LYS A 299 -13.58 15.67 5.95
CA LYS A 299 -12.85 15.95 4.72
C LYS A 299 -12.59 14.66 3.94
N ILE A 300 -12.13 13.61 4.63
CA ILE A 300 -11.89 12.29 4.05
C ILE A 300 -13.17 11.61 3.58
N GLU A 301 -14.25 11.65 4.37
CA GLU A 301 -15.55 11.14 3.95
C GLU A 301 -16.04 11.82 2.67
N LYS A 302 -15.93 13.15 2.59
CA LYS A 302 -16.29 13.92 1.39
C LYS A 302 -15.42 13.56 0.19
N PHE A 303 -14.11 13.36 0.40
CA PHE A 303 -13.20 12.90 -0.63
C PHE A 303 -13.60 11.51 -1.15
N MET A 304 -13.88 10.56 -0.25
CA MET A 304 -14.29 9.21 -0.62
C MET A 304 -15.62 9.14 -1.37
N MET A 305 -16.55 10.08 -1.16
CA MET A 305 -17.80 10.16 -1.91
C MET A 305 -17.59 10.33 -3.42
N ASN A 306 -16.46 10.88 -3.85
CA ASN A 306 -16.12 10.99 -5.27
C ASN A 306 -15.88 9.62 -5.94
N TYR A 307 -15.64 8.57 -5.15
CA TYR A 307 -15.26 7.23 -5.61
C TYR A 307 -16.30 6.15 -5.29
N LYS A 308 -17.34 6.47 -4.51
CA LYS A 308 -18.46 5.56 -4.23
C LYS A 308 -19.47 5.63 -5.39
N ASN A 309 -19.10 5.02 -6.53
CA ASN A 309 -19.97 4.74 -7.67
C ASN A 309 -19.76 3.30 -8.16
#